data_AF-A0AAN5S1W1-F1
#
_entry.id   AF-A0AAN5S1W1-F1
#
_cell.length_a   1.000
_cell.length_b   1.000
_cell.length_c   1.000
_cell.angle_alpha   90.00
_cell.angle_beta   90.00
_cell.angle_gamma   90.00
#
_symmetry.space_group_name_H-M   'P 1'
#
loop_
_entity.id
_entity.type
_entity.pdbx_description
1 polymer ?
#
loop_
_entity_poly.entity_id
_entity_poly.type
_entity_poly.pdbx_seq_one_letter_code
_entity_poly.pdbx_strand_id
1 'polypeptide(L)'
;MIFNYLKNSALILFFTLMSGFAYSASNQNSGIALGATRIIYPQDAKQTSLSVINHSPKERFLINSWVDNDKGKEKDFVITPPLFVMEPASENILRIVNLAQDLPKDRESVFWLNVKAIPSVDKESLEGKNVLQLAILSRIKLFVRPVNLPIQTEDAAEKITITQKNGAITIDNPTPYYTTFVNIMLDGRPLDNVMVAPFSAHQIAGKNGRTLTYQTINDYGGLRKQRDVNLN
;
A
#
# COMPACT_ATOMS: atom_id res chain seq x y z
N MET A 1 -0.18 -48.39 52.06
CA MET A 1 0.91 -47.85 51.21
C MET A 1 0.48 -47.45 49.78
N ILE A 2 -0.53 -48.08 49.18
CA ILE A 2 -0.95 -47.80 47.78
C ILE A 2 -1.67 -46.44 47.61
N PHE A 3 -2.35 -45.94 48.65
CA PHE A 3 -3.17 -44.72 48.57
C PHE A 3 -2.36 -43.40 48.50
N ASN A 4 -1.11 -43.38 49.00
CA ASN A 4 -0.24 -42.20 48.92
C ASN A 4 0.47 -42.05 47.57
N TYR A 5 0.62 -43.14 46.80
CA TYR A 5 1.19 -43.06 45.46
C TYR A 5 0.21 -42.43 44.46
N LEU A 6 -1.10 -42.73 44.53
CA LEU A 6 -2.08 -42.12 43.62
C LEU A 6 -2.22 -40.61 43.79
N LYS A 7 -2.12 -40.08 45.02
CA LYS A 7 -2.20 -38.63 45.27
C LYS A 7 -0.98 -37.87 44.73
N ASN A 8 0.22 -38.45 44.80
CA ASN A 8 1.43 -37.83 44.27
C ASN A 8 1.53 -37.96 42.74
N SER A 9 1.02 -39.04 42.16
CA SER A 9 0.95 -39.21 40.70
C SER A 9 -0.05 -38.25 40.03
N ALA A 10 -1.21 -37.99 40.67
CA ALA A 10 -2.20 -37.04 40.16
C ALA A 10 -1.71 -35.57 40.23
N LEU A 11 -0.91 -35.22 41.25
CA LEU A 11 -0.34 -33.88 41.39
C LEU A 11 0.79 -33.62 40.38
N ILE A 12 1.58 -34.65 40.05
CA ILE A 12 2.61 -34.58 39.00
C ILE A 12 1.98 -34.53 37.60
N LEU A 13 0.87 -35.24 37.37
CA LEU A 13 0.13 -35.18 36.09
C LEU A 13 -0.57 -33.84 35.86
N PHE A 14 -0.96 -33.13 36.92
CA PHE A 14 -1.55 -31.79 36.81
C PHE A 14 -0.48 -30.72 36.54
N PHE A 15 0.76 -30.93 36.98
CA PHE A 15 1.89 -30.03 36.70
C PHE A 15 2.50 -30.22 35.31
N THR A 16 2.43 -31.42 34.71
CA THR A 16 2.92 -31.69 33.35
C THR A 16 1.91 -31.39 32.24
N LEU A 17 0.63 -31.13 32.55
CA LEU A 17 -0.34 -30.64 31.55
C LEU A 17 -0.30 -29.10 31.36
N MET A 18 0.41 -28.35 32.21
CA MET A 18 0.56 -26.89 32.09
C MET A 18 1.81 -26.43 31.32
N SER A 19 2.69 -27.34 30.89
CA SER A 19 3.93 -27.01 30.17
C SER A 19 3.80 -27.03 28.63
N GLY A 20 2.57 -27.20 28.10
CA GLY A 20 2.30 -27.35 26.67
C GLY A 20 1.81 -26.11 25.92
N PHE A 21 1.62 -24.96 26.58
CA PHE A 21 1.36 -23.71 25.85
C PHE A 21 2.69 -23.15 25.33
N ALA A 22 3.16 -23.73 24.23
CA ALA A 22 4.08 -23.03 23.35
C ALA A 22 3.39 -21.73 22.93
N TYR A 23 3.73 -20.64 23.60
CA TYR A 23 3.47 -19.29 23.12
C TYR A 23 4.12 -19.22 21.75
N SER A 24 3.31 -19.40 20.71
CA SER A 24 3.68 -18.97 19.37
C SER A 24 3.88 -17.48 19.50
N ALA A 25 5.13 -17.04 19.54
CA ALA A 25 5.47 -15.65 19.44
C ALA A 25 4.89 -15.19 18.10
N SER A 26 3.72 -14.55 18.15
CA SER A 26 3.23 -13.78 17.01
C SER A 26 4.36 -12.83 16.67
N ASN A 27 4.93 -12.95 15.47
CA ASN A 27 5.76 -11.90 14.91
C ASN A 27 4.86 -10.65 14.84
N GLN A 28 4.88 -9.87 15.92
CA GLN A 28 4.28 -8.55 15.91
C GLN A 28 5.17 -7.74 14.98
N ASN A 29 4.67 -7.52 13.76
CA ASN A 29 5.27 -6.56 12.84
C ASN A 29 5.26 -5.19 13.55
N SER A 30 6.34 -4.89 14.25
CA SER A 30 6.55 -3.63 14.96
C SER A 30 6.88 -2.55 13.92
N GLY A 31 6.21 -1.40 14.01
CA GLY A 31 6.44 -0.28 13.12
C GLY A 31 5.17 0.47 12.75
N ILE A 32 5.31 1.37 11.77
CA ILE A 32 4.22 2.21 11.28
C ILE A 32 3.57 1.58 10.05
N ALA A 33 2.25 1.40 10.13
CA ALA A 33 1.41 0.98 9.02
C ALA A 33 0.47 2.11 8.58
N LEU A 34 0.08 2.09 7.31
CA LEU A 34 -0.96 2.96 6.76
C LEU A 34 -2.25 2.14 6.57
N GLY A 35 -3.40 2.74 6.84
CA GLY A 35 -4.70 2.08 6.70
C GLY A 35 -5.09 1.72 5.26
N ALA A 36 -4.35 2.24 4.27
CA ALA A 36 -4.57 1.94 2.86
C ALA A 36 -3.26 1.97 2.06
N THR A 37 -3.24 1.28 0.92
CA THR A 37 -2.10 1.25 -0.03
C THR A 37 -2.23 2.30 -1.15
N ARG A 38 -3.37 2.98 -1.21
CA ARG A 38 -3.70 4.08 -2.12
C ARG A 38 -4.89 4.86 -1.58
N ILE A 39 -5.05 6.09 -2.06
CA ILE A 39 -6.17 6.96 -1.69
C ILE A 39 -6.87 7.42 -2.96
N ILE A 40 -8.20 7.33 -2.95
CA ILE A 40 -9.06 8.00 -3.93
C ILE A 40 -9.59 9.27 -3.27
N TYR A 41 -9.31 10.42 -3.87
CA TYR A 41 -9.82 11.73 -3.47
C TYR A 41 -10.88 12.17 -4.50
N PRO A 42 -12.19 12.09 -4.17
CA PRO A 42 -13.23 12.68 -5.03
C PRO A 42 -13.01 14.19 -5.15
N GLN A 43 -13.00 14.72 -6.38
CA GLN A 43 -12.59 16.10 -6.64
C GLN A 43 -13.49 17.16 -5.97
N ASP A 44 -14.74 16.82 -5.68
CA ASP A 44 -15.71 17.67 -4.96
C ASP A 44 -15.68 17.50 -3.43
N ALA A 45 -14.91 16.52 -2.93
CA ALA A 45 -14.78 16.29 -1.50
C ALA A 45 -13.97 17.41 -0.86
N LYS A 46 -14.44 17.89 0.30
CA LYS A 46 -13.72 18.89 1.11
C LYS A 46 -12.38 18.37 1.63
N GLN A 47 -12.30 17.05 1.86
CA GLN A 47 -11.13 16.38 2.41
C GLN A 47 -11.27 14.86 2.26
N THR A 48 -10.16 14.15 2.39
CA THR A 48 -10.12 12.70 2.65
C THR A 48 -9.25 12.40 3.87
N SER A 49 -9.27 11.16 4.34
CA SER A 49 -8.56 10.74 5.55
C SER A 49 -7.76 9.47 5.31
N LEU A 50 -6.63 9.33 6.03
CA LEU A 50 -5.84 8.10 6.08
C LEU A 50 -5.46 7.81 7.53
N SER A 51 -5.70 6.58 7.99
CA SER A 51 -5.17 6.16 9.30
C SER A 51 -3.69 5.78 9.21
N VAL A 52 -2.97 6.13 10.26
CA VAL A 52 -1.58 5.75 10.50
C VAL A 52 -1.57 5.02 11.84
N ILE A 53 -1.04 3.81 11.86
CA ILE A 53 -1.11 2.91 13.00
C ILE A 53 0.31 2.58 13.45
N ASN A 54 0.59 2.76 14.73
CA ASN A 54 1.83 2.30 15.35
C ASN A 54 1.59 0.96 16.02
N HIS A 55 2.07 -0.12 15.41
CA HIS A 55 1.98 -1.46 15.97
C HIS A 55 3.06 -1.73 17.03
N SER A 56 4.04 -0.83 17.21
CA SER A 56 5.05 -1.01 18.24
C SER A 56 4.44 -0.83 19.64
N PRO A 57 4.63 -1.79 20.56
CA PRO A 57 4.15 -1.67 21.93
C PRO A 57 5.02 -0.75 22.81
N LYS A 58 6.18 -0.30 22.30
CA LYS A 58 7.17 0.47 23.09
C LYS A 58 7.73 1.70 22.39
N GLU A 59 7.84 1.66 21.07
CA GLU A 59 8.53 2.71 20.32
C GLU A 59 7.57 3.85 19.97
N ARG A 60 8.07 5.08 20.12
CA ARG A 60 7.42 6.30 19.63
C ARG A 60 8.01 6.68 18.28
N PHE A 61 7.18 7.21 17.40
CA PHE A 61 7.63 7.67 16.08
C PHE A 61 7.24 9.12 15.87
N LEU A 62 8.16 9.91 15.33
CA LEU A 62 7.82 11.20 14.74
C LEU A 62 7.34 10.95 13.31
N ILE A 63 6.11 11.31 13.02
CA ILE A 63 5.48 11.17 11.71
C ILE A 63 5.51 12.51 11.00
N ASN A 64 6.11 12.55 9.81
CA ASN A 64 6.10 13.69 8.91
C ASN A 64 5.45 13.33 7.58
N SER A 65 4.45 14.09 7.14
CA SER A 65 3.64 13.76 5.97
C SER A 65 3.58 14.90 4.96
N TRP A 66 3.65 14.58 3.67
CA TRP A 66 3.48 15.54 2.56
C TRP A 66 2.95 14.87 1.30
N VAL A 67 2.43 15.64 0.36
CA VAL A 67 2.10 15.18 -1.00
C VAL A 67 3.18 15.64 -1.97
N ASP A 68 3.51 14.79 -2.94
CA ASP A 68 4.36 15.14 -4.08
C ASP A 68 3.69 14.75 -5.42
N ASN A 69 4.28 15.24 -6.50
CA ASN A 69 3.98 14.90 -7.88
C ASN A 69 5.30 14.58 -8.62
N ASP A 70 5.25 14.36 -9.95
CA ASP A 70 6.44 14.05 -10.76
C ASP A 70 7.49 15.18 -10.79
N LYS A 71 7.13 16.41 -10.40
CA LYS A 71 8.00 17.59 -10.32
C LYS A 71 8.53 17.84 -8.90
N GLY A 72 8.14 17.05 -7.91
CA GLY A 72 8.53 17.19 -6.51
C GLY A 72 7.36 17.54 -5.59
N LYS A 73 7.66 18.15 -4.44
CA LYS A 73 6.66 18.42 -3.39
C LYS A 73 5.53 19.31 -3.92
N GLU A 74 4.30 18.85 -3.75
CA GLU A 74 3.09 19.56 -4.16
C GLU A 74 2.61 20.50 -3.05
N LYS A 75 2.26 21.73 -3.43
CA LYS A 75 1.85 22.79 -2.49
C LYS A 75 0.34 22.88 -2.35
N ASP A 76 -0.39 22.37 -3.33
CA ASP A 76 -1.85 22.42 -3.36
C ASP A 76 -2.52 21.37 -2.47
N PHE A 77 -1.76 20.57 -1.73
CA PHE A 77 -2.29 19.66 -0.72
C PHE A 77 -1.83 20.04 0.68
N VAL A 78 -2.79 20.08 1.60
CA VAL A 78 -2.55 20.29 3.03
C VAL A 78 -2.85 19.00 3.78
N ILE A 79 -1.91 18.55 4.60
CA ILE A 79 -2.09 17.39 5.48
C ILE A 79 -2.10 17.88 6.93
N THR A 80 -3.10 17.44 7.69
CA THR A 80 -3.26 17.79 9.11
C THR A 80 -3.39 16.53 9.98
N PRO A 81 -2.57 16.39 11.03
CA PRO A 81 -1.35 17.16 11.30
C PRO A 81 -0.22 16.81 10.29
N PRO A 82 0.61 17.78 9.87
CA PRO A 82 1.74 17.50 8.96
C PRO A 82 2.93 16.86 9.68
N LEU A 83 3.07 17.11 10.99
CA LEU A 83 4.13 16.58 11.85
C LEU A 83 3.54 16.32 13.24
N PHE A 84 3.70 15.11 13.76
CA PHE A 84 3.23 14.75 15.10
C PHE A 84 3.98 13.51 15.63
N VAL A 85 3.94 13.33 16.95
CA VAL A 85 4.48 12.11 17.58
C VAL A 85 3.36 11.09 17.74
N MET A 86 3.63 9.86 17.30
CA MET A 86 2.81 8.69 17.56
C MET A 86 3.30 7.97 18.80
N GLU A 87 2.37 7.72 19.72
CA GLU A 87 2.61 6.91 20.91
C GLU A 87 2.61 5.41 20.58
N PRO A 88 3.14 4.56 21.46
CA PRO A 88 3.09 3.11 21.27
C PRO A 88 1.64 2.61 21.19
N ALA A 89 1.40 1.59 20.37
CA ALA A 89 0.09 0.94 20.19
C ALA A 89 -1.06 1.94 19.93
N SER A 90 -0.80 2.99 19.14
CA SER A 90 -1.75 4.06 18.87
C SER A 90 -2.14 4.14 17.39
N GLU A 91 -3.28 4.77 17.13
CA GLU A 91 -3.78 5.09 15.79
C GLU A 91 -4.11 6.57 15.70
N ASN A 92 -3.66 7.22 14.62
CA ASN A 92 -3.93 8.61 14.32
C ASN A 92 -4.49 8.74 12.89
N ILE A 93 -5.31 9.76 12.66
CA ILE A 93 -5.89 10.04 11.35
C ILE A 93 -5.23 11.28 10.75
N LEU A 94 -4.64 11.11 9.57
CA LEU A 94 -4.23 12.20 8.70
C LEU A 94 -5.42 12.69 7.89
N ARG A 95 -5.66 13.99 7.90
CA ARG A 95 -6.66 14.67 7.08
C ARG A 95 -5.97 15.35 5.91
N ILE A 96 -6.42 15.07 4.69
CA ILE A 96 -5.83 15.54 3.44
C ILE A 96 -6.84 16.45 2.77
N VAL A 97 -6.44 17.68 2.46
CA VAL A 97 -7.26 18.69 1.78
C VAL A 97 -6.58 19.05 0.47
N ASN A 98 -7.33 19.01 -0.63
CA ASN A 98 -6.90 19.46 -1.94
C ASN A 98 -7.36 20.91 -2.19
N LEU A 99 -6.43 21.78 -2.56
CA LEU A 99 -6.63 23.19 -2.87
C LEU A 99 -6.37 23.49 -4.37
N ALA A 100 -5.99 22.50 -5.16
CA ALA A 100 -5.70 22.66 -6.59
C ALA A 100 -6.97 23.05 -7.35
N GLN A 101 -6.89 24.11 -8.15
CA GLN A 101 -8.04 24.64 -8.90
C GLN A 101 -8.09 24.13 -10.35
N ASP A 102 -6.93 23.83 -10.94
CA ASP A 102 -6.79 23.56 -12.38
C ASP A 102 -6.61 22.06 -12.71
N LEU A 103 -7.27 21.19 -11.95
CA LEU A 103 -7.23 19.76 -12.24
C LEU A 103 -8.19 19.38 -13.38
N PRO A 104 -7.78 18.48 -14.29
CA PRO A 104 -8.65 17.90 -15.31
C PRO A 104 -9.97 17.41 -14.73
N LYS A 105 -11.07 17.66 -15.44
CA LYS A 105 -12.42 17.23 -15.05
C LYS A 105 -12.90 16.00 -15.82
N ASP A 106 -12.15 15.59 -16.83
CA ASP A 106 -12.44 14.48 -17.74
C ASP A 106 -11.65 13.21 -17.41
N ARG A 107 -10.66 13.27 -16.50
CA ARG A 107 -9.78 12.17 -16.12
C ARG A 107 -9.21 12.32 -14.72
N GLU A 108 -8.73 11.21 -14.17
CA GLU A 108 -7.96 11.22 -12.93
C GLU A 108 -6.63 11.98 -13.05
N SER A 109 -6.21 12.57 -11.95
CA SER A 109 -4.84 13.06 -11.73
C SER A 109 -4.17 12.21 -10.66
N VAL A 110 -2.87 11.95 -10.80
CA VAL A 110 -2.09 11.16 -9.84
C VAL A 110 -1.09 12.04 -9.08
N PHE A 111 -1.03 11.80 -7.78
CA PHE A 111 -0.08 12.36 -6.83
C PHE A 111 0.42 11.22 -5.94
N TRP A 112 1.37 11.49 -5.04
CA TRP A 112 1.79 10.54 -4.04
C TRP A 112 1.77 11.15 -2.65
N LEU A 113 1.12 10.45 -1.72
CA LEU A 113 1.21 10.74 -0.31
C LEU A 113 2.45 10.07 0.27
N ASN A 114 3.26 10.85 0.94
CA ASN A 114 4.44 10.40 1.67
C ASN A 114 4.17 10.48 3.18
N VAL A 115 4.48 9.41 3.90
CA VAL A 115 4.44 9.33 5.36
C VAL A 115 5.79 8.81 5.83
N LYS A 116 6.59 9.68 6.43
CA LYS A 116 7.91 9.37 6.98
C LYS A 116 7.81 9.11 8.47
N ALA A 117 8.14 7.89 8.89
CA ALA A 117 8.24 7.48 10.28
C ALA A 117 9.69 7.55 10.75
N ILE A 118 9.96 8.38 11.75
CA ILE A 118 11.30 8.56 12.34
C ILE A 118 11.25 7.97 13.76
N PRO A 119 11.99 6.90 14.06
CA PRO A 119 12.05 6.34 15.41
C PRO A 119 12.54 7.38 16.42
N SER A 120 11.88 7.45 17.58
CA SER A 120 12.40 8.21 18.72
C SER A 120 13.51 7.41 19.38
N VAL A 121 14.64 8.04 19.66
CA VAL A 121 15.74 7.43 20.41
C VAL A 121 15.91 8.10 21.75
N ASP A 122 16.20 7.28 22.75
CA ASP A 122 16.65 7.76 24.04
C ASP A 122 18.15 8.05 23.96
N LYS A 123 18.56 9.27 24.32
CA LYS A 123 19.97 9.69 24.24
C LYS A 123 20.86 8.86 25.17
N GLU A 124 20.35 8.47 26.33
CA GLU A 124 21.08 7.64 27.30
C GLU A 124 21.34 6.23 26.75
N SER A 125 20.41 5.70 25.95
CA SER A 125 20.53 4.37 25.34
C SER A 125 21.62 4.28 24.26
N LEU A 126 22.03 5.44 23.72
CA LEU A 126 22.97 5.60 22.61
C LEU A 126 24.38 6.04 23.05
N GLU A 127 24.57 6.45 24.31
CA GLU A 127 25.86 6.95 24.78
C GLU A 127 26.94 5.88 24.69
N GLY A 128 28.09 6.22 24.07
CA GLY A 128 29.20 5.28 23.83
C GLY A 128 28.95 4.22 22.75
N LYS A 129 27.82 4.27 22.02
CA LYS A 129 27.47 3.30 20.98
C LYS A 129 27.39 3.95 19.59
N ASN A 130 27.94 3.27 18.60
CA ASN A 130 27.71 3.61 17.19
C ASN A 130 26.41 2.98 16.73
N VAL A 131 25.36 3.77 16.54
CA VAL A 131 24.03 3.28 16.19
C VAL A 131 23.58 3.86 14.85
N LEU A 132 23.12 2.98 13.96
CA LEU A 132 22.46 3.34 12.71
C LEU A 132 20.95 3.47 12.95
N GLN A 133 20.38 4.63 12.60
CA GLN A 133 18.94 4.86 12.66
C GLN A 133 18.36 4.88 11.25
N LEU A 134 17.28 4.13 11.05
CA LEU A 134 16.56 4.09 9.79
C LEU A 134 15.20 4.75 9.97
N ALA A 135 14.93 5.77 9.16
CA ALA A 135 13.59 6.33 9.00
C ALA A 135 12.90 5.65 7.82
N ILE A 136 11.68 5.18 8.02
CA ILE A 136 10.91 4.51 6.98
C ILE A 136 10.03 5.53 6.27
N LEU A 137 10.09 5.56 4.93
CA LEU A 137 9.25 6.40 4.10
C LEU A 137 8.25 5.53 3.33
N SER A 138 6.98 5.65 3.70
CA SER A 138 5.88 5.04 2.95
C SER A 138 5.36 6.04 1.92
N ARG A 139 5.47 5.70 0.63
CA ARG A 139 4.96 6.51 -0.49
C ARG A 139 3.83 5.76 -1.20
N ILE A 140 2.60 6.25 -1.09
CA ILE A 140 1.40 5.63 -1.67
C ILE A 140 0.74 6.55 -2.69
N LYS A 141 0.02 5.97 -3.66
CA LYS A 141 -0.66 6.72 -4.72
C LYS A 141 -1.88 7.46 -4.15
N LEU A 142 -2.06 8.71 -4.58
CA LEU A 142 -3.21 9.56 -4.30
C LEU A 142 -3.84 9.97 -5.64
N PHE A 143 -5.00 9.43 -5.95
CA PHE A 143 -5.72 9.73 -7.19
C PHE A 143 -6.79 10.77 -6.91
N VAL A 144 -6.72 11.93 -7.57
CA VAL A 144 -7.83 12.89 -7.58
C VAL A 144 -8.76 12.52 -8.71
N ARG A 145 -10.00 12.18 -8.37
CA ARG A 145 -10.99 11.62 -9.30
C ARG A 145 -12.15 12.61 -9.50
N PRO A 146 -12.40 13.08 -10.73
CA PRO A 146 -13.61 13.81 -11.05
C PRO A 146 -14.87 12.98 -10.76
N VAL A 147 -15.93 13.61 -10.26
CA VAL A 147 -17.15 12.88 -9.85
C VAL A 147 -18.03 12.41 -11.00
N ASN A 148 -17.93 13.04 -12.17
CA ASN A 148 -18.82 12.81 -13.31
C ASN A 148 -18.09 12.13 -14.48
N LEU A 149 -17.29 11.09 -14.19
CA LEU A 149 -16.65 10.31 -15.24
C LEU A 149 -17.68 9.39 -15.96
N PRO A 150 -17.56 9.21 -17.28
CA PRO A 150 -18.58 8.51 -18.09
C PRO A 150 -18.59 6.98 -17.92
N ILE A 151 -17.55 6.40 -17.31
CA ILE A 151 -17.38 4.96 -17.13
C ILE A 151 -17.26 4.73 -15.62
N GLN A 152 -17.87 3.67 -15.07
CA GLN A 152 -17.64 3.31 -13.67
C GLN A 152 -16.25 2.69 -13.49
N THR A 153 -15.61 2.93 -12.36
CA THR A 153 -14.25 2.42 -12.08
C THR A 153 -14.19 0.88 -12.15
N GLU A 154 -15.29 0.22 -11.81
CA GLU A 154 -15.49 -1.22 -11.88
C GLU A 154 -15.34 -1.76 -13.30
N ASP A 155 -15.79 -1.00 -14.30
CA ASP A 155 -15.83 -1.41 -15.71
C ASP A 155 -14.59 -0.96 -16.48
N ALA A 156 -13.79 -0.04 -15.92
CA ALA A 156 -12.61 0.53 -16.60
C ALA A 156 -11.60 -0.55 -17.03
N ALA A 157 -11.35 -1.54 -16.18
CA ALA A 157 -10.41 -2.63 -16.47
C ALA A 157 -10.83 -3.51 -17.67
N GLU A 158 -12.12 -3.51 -18.02
CA GLU A 158 -12.66 -4.26 -19.17
C GLU A 158 -12.47 -3.56 -20.50
N LYS A 159 -12.27 -2.25 -20.47
CA LYS A 159 -12.08 -1.41 -21.65
C LYS A 159 -10.62 -1.37 -22.12
N ILE A 160 -9.69 -1.84 -21.29
CA ILE A 160 -8.27 -1.96 -21.65
C ILE A 160 -8.13 -2.91 -22.83
N THR A 161 -7.34 -2.49 -23.83
CA THR A 161 -6.96 -3.38 -24.93
C THR A 161 -5.46 -3.64 -24.89
N ILE A 162 -5.06 -4.87 -25.17
CA ILE A 162 -3.65 -5.26 -25.23
C ILE A 162 -3.41 -5.88 -26.61
N THR A 163 -2.45 -5.32 -27.33
CA THR A 163 -2.11 -5.74 -28.69
C THR A 163 -0.62 -5.98 -28.81
N GLN A 164 -0.23 -6.82 -29.77
CA GLN A 164 1.17 -7.05 -30.11
C GLN A 164 1.40 -6.64 -31.57
N LYS A 165 2.38 -5.77 -31.81
CA LYS A 165 2.76 -5.33 -33.16
C LYS A 165 4.23 -4.93 -33.20
N ASN A 166 4.90 -5.25 -34.30
CA ASN A 166 6.27 -4.79 -34.60
C ASN A 166 7.29 -5.06 -33.47
N GLY A 167 7.22 -6.21 -32.79
CA GLY A 167 8.17 -6.52 -31.73
C GLY A 167 7.86 -5.91 -30.37
N ALA A 168 6.63 -5.40 -30.17
CA ALA A 168 6.23 -4.77 -28.93
C ALA A 168 4.80 -5.12 -28.53
N ILE A 169 4.57 -5.20 -27.22
CA ILE A 169 3.24 -5.34 -26.63
C ILE A 169 2.79 -3.96 -26.17
N THR A 170 1.58 -3.56 -26.56
CA THR A 170 0.99 -2.27 -26.21
C THR A 170 -0.22 -2.49 -25.33
N ILE A 171 -0.21 -1.91 -24.13
CA ILE A 171 -1.34 -1.83 -23.21
C ILE A 171 -2.00 -0.47 -23.41
N ASP A 172 -3.15 -0.43 -24.05
CA ASP A 172 -3.91 0.77 -24.32
C ASP A 172 -5.01 0.96 -23.28
N ASN A 173 -5.02 2.15 -22.65
CA ASN A 173 -5.99 2.55 -21.65
C ASN A 173 -6.87 3.68 -22.21
N PRO A 174 -8.04 3.36 -22.80
CA PRO A 174 -8.95 4.36 -23.33
C PRO A 174 -9.84 4.99 -22.24
N THR A 175 -9.59 4.70 -20.95
CA THR A 175 -10.47 5.10 -19.84
C THR A 175 -9.96 6.36 -19.13
N PRO A 176 -10.81 7.06 -18.37
CA PRO A 176 -10.40 8.22 -17.58
C PRO A 176 -9.65 7.85 -16.27
N TYR A 177 -9.30 6.58 -16.06
CA TYR A 177 -8.72 6.07 -14.81
C TYR A 177 -7.26 5.61 -14.98
N TYR A 178 -6.44 5.76 -13.94
CA TYR A 178 -5.14 5.09 -13.88
C TYR A 178 -5.33 3.60 -13.59
N THR A 179 -4.78 2.73 -14.43
CA THR A 179 -4.84 1.27 -14.21
C THR A 179 -3.46 0.73 -13.83
N THR A 180 -3.33 0.14 -12.65
CA THR A 180 -2.09 -0.52 -12.21
C THR A 180 -2.15 -2.01 -12.53
N PHE A 181 -1.30 -2.45 -13.45
CA PHE A 181 -1.07 -3.84 -13.84
C PHE A 181 0.03 -4.45 -12.99
N VAL A 182 -0.23 -5.64 -12.46
CA VAL A 182 0.69 -6.42 -11.65
C VAL A 182 0.64 -7.89 -12.03
N ASN A 183 1.63 -8.66 -11.57
CA ASN A 183 1.76 -10.09 -11.88
C ASN A 183 1.70 -10.33 -13.39
N ILE A 184 2.35 -9.46 -14.16
CA ILE A 184 2.34 -9.52 -15.62
C ILE A 184 3.28 -10.64 -16.03
N MET A 185 2.78 -11.60 -16.80
CA MET A 185 3.54 -12.75 -17.29
C MET A 185 3.36 -12.88 -18.80
N LEU A 186 4.46 -12.99 -19.54
CA LEU A 186 4.47 -13.28 -20.96
C LEU A 186 5.01 -14.69 -21.18
N ASP A 187 4.15 -15.59 -21.67
CA ASP A 187 4.46 -17.02 -21.86
C ASP A 187 5.10 -17.65 -20.59
N GLY A 188 4.57 -17.29 -19.41
CA GLY A 188 5.06 -17.76 -18.11
C GLY A 188 6.32 -17.06 -17.58
N ARG A 189 6.82 -16.01 -18.25
CA ARG A 189 7.96 -15.21 -17.77
C ARG A 189 7.50 -13.87 -17.21
N PRO A 190 7.97 -13.46 -16.02
CA PRO A 190 7.55 -12.21 -15.40
C PRO A 190 8.01 -10.99 -16.20
N LEU A 191 7.14 -9.97 -16.25
CA LEU A 191 7.41 -8.62 -16.72
C LEU A 191 7.22 -7.62 -15.58
N ASP A 192 7.77 -6.42 -15.75
CA ASP A 192 7.65 -5.35 -14.76
C ASP A 192 6.21 -4.89 -14.60
N ASN A 193 5.81 -4.62 -13.36
CA ASN A 193 4.52 -4.00 -13.07
C ASN A 193 4.48 -2.59 -13.67
N VAL A 194 3.31 -2.19 -14.16
CA VAL A 194 3.15 -0.87 -14.77
C VAL A 194 1.84 -0.21 -14.38
N MET A 195 1.86 1.12 -14.24
CA MET A 195 0.65 1.92 -14.14
C MET A 195 0.46 2.69 -15.44
N VAL A 196 -0.66 2.47 -16.11
CA VAL A 196 -1.00 3.15 -17.36
C VAL A 196 -1.93 4.31 -17.06
N ALA A 197 -1.58 5.51 -17.56
CA ALA A 197 -2.33 6.73 -17.33
C ALA A 197 -3.66 6.76 -18.11
N PRO A 198 -4.63 7.60 -17.71
CA PRO A 198 -5.86 7.81 -18.45
C PRO A 198 -5.60 8.22 -19.90
N PHE A 199 -6.37 7.65 -20.84
CA PHE A 199 -6.30 7.96 -22.27
C PHE A 199 -4.87 7.89 -22.83
N SER A 200 -4.12 6.87 -22.43
CA SER A 200 -2.72 6.67 -22.83
C SER A 200 -2.44 5.20 -23.09
N ALA A 201 -1.29 4.94 -23.71
CA ALA A 201 -0.80 3.59 -23.92
C ALA A 201 0.60 3.42 -23.32
N HIS A 202 0.89 2.21 -22.84
CA HIS A 202 2.22 1.80 -22.43
C HIS A 202 2.75 0.71 -23.34
N GLN A 203 3.96 0.90 -23.85
CA GLN A 203 4.60 -0.02 -24.79
C GLN A 203 5.76 -0.77 -24.11
N ILE A 204 5.72 -2.09 -24.18
CA ILE A 204 6.79 -2.99 -23.75
C ILE A 204 7.57 -3.41 -24.99
N ALA A 205 8.67 -2.69 -25.26
CA ALA A 205 9.50 -2.91 -26.44
C ALA A 205 10.35 -4.19 -26.35
N GLY A 206 10.65 -4.80 -27.50
CA GLY A 206 11.55 -5.95 -27.59
C GLY A 206 10.96 -7.24 -27.00
N LYS A 207 9.64 -7.32 -26.88
CA LYS A 207 8.91 -8.47 -26.35
C LYS A 207 7.87 -8.92 -27.36
N ASN A 208 7.88 -10.21 -27.64
CA ASN A 208 6.81 -10.91 -28.34
C ASN A 208 6.49 -12.20 -27.58
N GLY A 209 5.24 -12.59 -27.57
CA GLY A 209 4.80 -13.87 -27.05
C GLY A 209 3.41 -14.24 -27.57
N ARG A 210 2.87 -15.33 -27.05
CA ARG A 210 1.56 -15.86 -27.46
C ARG A 210 0.49 -15.54 -26.44
N THR A 211 0.81 -15.62 -25.16
CA THR A 211 -0.13 -15.41 -24.07
C THR A 211 0.45 -14.44 -23.06
N LEU A 212 -0.28 -13.36 -22.79
CA LEU A 212 -0.01 -12.44 -21.68
C LEU A 212 -1.05 -12.67 -20.59
N THR A 213 -0.61 -12.92 -19.36
CA THR A 213 -1.50 -12.93 -18.20
C THR A 213 -1.17 -11.76 -17.27
N TYR A 214 -2.18 -11.21 -16.62
CA TYR A 214 -2.00 -10.08 -15.70
C TYR A 214 -3.15 -9.97 -14.70
N GLN A 215 -2.92 -9.21 -13.63
CA GLN A 215 -3.95 -8.72 -12.72
C GLN A 215 -3.90 -7.20 -12.64
N THR A 216 -5.00 -6.58 -12.21
CA THR A 216 -5.06 -5.15 -11.93
C THR A 216 -5.41 -4.90 -10.48
N ILE A 217 -4.93 -3.80 -9.91
CA ILE A 217 -5.27 -3.40 -8.53
C ILE A 217 -6.48 -2.46 -8.54
N ASN A 218 -7.52 -2.78 -7.75
CA ASN A 218 -8.71 -1.93 -7.58
C ASN A 218 -8.48 -0.75 -6.60
N ASP A 219 -9.51 0.04 -6.34
CA ASP A 219 -9.43 1.22 -5.46
C ASP A 219 -9.10 0.87 -4.00
N TYR A 220 -9.50 -0.31 -3.55
CA TYR A 220 -9.25 -0.82 -2.19
C TYR A 220 -7.86 -1.48 -2.04
N GLY A 221 -7.03 -1.44 -3.09
CA GLY A 221 -5.72 -2.09 -3.07
C GLY A 221 -5.76 -3.61 -3.28
N GLY A 222 -6.92 -4.18 -3.56
CA GLY A 222 -7.10 -5.61 -3.83
C GLY A 222 -6.82 -5.98 -5.28
N LEU A 223 -6.37 -7.22 -5.49
CA LEU A 223 -6.17 -7.78 -6.82
C LEU A 223 -7.50 -8.16 -7.46
N ARG A 224 -7.72 -7.75 -8.72
CA ARG A 224 -8.80 -8.28 -9.55
C ARG A 224 -8.45 -9.68 -10.07
N LYS A 225 -9.47 -10.40 -10.56
CA LYS A 225 -9.30 -11.70 -11.21
C LYS A 225 -8.25 -11.60 -12.31
N GLN A 226 -7.38 -12.60 -12.38
CA GLN A 226 -6.40 -12.71 -13.46
C GLN A 226 -7.10 -12.74 -14.82
N ARG A 227 -6.53 -12.01 -15.78
CA ARG A 227 -6.94 -12.03 -17.18
C ARG A 227 -5.83 -12.62 -18.02
N ASP A 228 -6.25 -13.35 -19.05
CA ASP A 228 -5.38 -13.98 -20.03
C ASP A 228 -5.71 -13.39 -21.41
N VAL A 229 -4.70 -12.90 -22.12
CA VAL A 229 -4.82 -12.29 -23.44
C VAL A 229 -3.98 -13.09 -24.42
N ASN A 230 -4.62 -13.52 -25.50
CA ASN A 230 -3.95 -14.14 -26.63
C ASN A 230 -3.42 -13.03 -27.56
N LEU A 231 -2.13 -13.06 -27.85
CA LEU A 231 -1.39 -12.05 -28.61
C LEU A 231 -1.08 -12.48 -30.06
N ASN A 232 -1.65 -13.60 -30.52
CA ASN A 232 -1.50 -14.08 -31.90
C ASN A 232 -2.18 -13.16 -32.92
#